data_AF-A0A258NES1-F1
#
_entry.id   AF-A0A258NES1-F1
#
_cell.length_a   1.000
_cell.length_b   1.000
_cell.length_c   1.000
_cell.angle_alpha   90.00
_cell.angle_beta   90.00
_cell.angle_gamma   90.00
#
_symmetry.space_group_name_H-M   'P 1'
#
loop_
_entity.id
_entity.type
_entity.pdbx_description
1 polymer ?
#
loop_
_entity_poly.entity_id
_entity_poly.type
_entity_poly.pdbx_seq_one_letter_code
_entity_poly.pdbx_strand_id
1 'polypeptide(L)' 'DKGQAMWAAAYLRPVRDVPLPKEVADRFLPAADYARAKPVDYGKMETVQKGFSDKYLAEVK' A
#
# COMPACT_ATOMS: atom_id res chain seq x y z
N ASP A 1 -10.52 -4.75 -16.15
CA ASP A 1 -11.35 -3.84 -15.32
C ASP A 1 -12.12 -4.54 -14.21
N LYS A 2 -12.92 -5.57 -14.48
CA LYS A 2 -13.69 -6.30 -13.43
C LYS A 2 -12.83 -6.78 -12.24
N GLY A 3 -11.64 -7.30 -12.50
CA GLY A 3 -10.71 -7.72 -11.44
C GLY A 3 -10.24 -6.57 -10.55
N GLN A 4 -9.97 -5.38 -11.11
CA GLN A 4 -9.52 -4.24 -10.29
C GLN A 4 -10.66 -3.64 -9.46
N ALA A 5 -11.91 -3.70 -9.95
CA ALA A 5 -13.09 -3.30 -9.18
C ALA A 5 -13.31 -4.19 -7.94
N MET A 6 -13.03 -5.49 -8.04
CA MET A 6 -13.07 -6.40 -6.88
C MET A 6 -12.02 -6.03 -5.82
N TRP A 7 -10.81 -5.63 -6.24
CA TRP A 7 -9.73 -5.24 -5.33
C TRP A 7 -10.03 -3.90 -4.66
N ALA A 8 -10.60 -2.96 -5.40
CA ALA A 8 -11.12 -1.71 -4.88
C ALA A 8 -12.16 -1.93 -3.78
N ALA A 9 -13.12 -2.85 -3.99
CA ALA A 9 -14.13 -3.20 -2.98
C ALA A 9 -13.51 -3.82 -1.72
N ALA A 10 -12.33 -4.43 -1.82
CA ALA A 10 -11.55 -4.96 -0.70
C ALA A 10 -10.59 -3.94 -0.08
N TYR A 11 -10.78 -2.64 -0.35
CA TYR A 11 -9.94 -1.52 0.13
C TYR A 11 -8.49 -1.54 -0.37
N LEU A 12 -8.18 -2.33 -1.38
CA LEU A 12 -6.85 -2.32 -2.00
C LEU A 12 -6.80 -1.23 -3.07
N ARG A 13 -5.67 -0.51 -3.13
CA ARG A 13 -5.43 0.50 -4.17
C ARG A 13 -5.29 -0.20 -5.53
N PRO A 14 -6.12 0.12 -6.53
CA PRO A 14 -5.95 -0.39 -7.88
C PRO A 14 -4.57 -0.02 -8.42
N VAL A 15 -3.92 -0.97 -9.08
CA VAL A 15 -2.59 -0.75 -9.71
C VAL A 15 -2.73 0.07 -10.99
N ARG A 16 -3.90 -0.01 -11.63
CA ARG A 16 -4.25 0.80 -12.80
C ARG A 16 -5.14 1.95 -12.38
N ASP A 17 -5.11 3.03 -13.13
CA ASP A 17 -6.02 4.16 -12.95
C ASP A 17 -7.43 3.76 -13.37
N VAL A 18 -8.20 3.23 -12.41
CA VAL A 18 -9.58 2.79 -12.61
C VAL A 18 -10.45 3.61 -11.65
N PRO A 19 -11.51 4.27 -12.14
CA PRO A 19 -12.41 5.01 -11.27
C PRO A 19 -13.02 4.09 -10.22
N LEU A 20 -12.84 4.44 -8.95
CA LEU A 20 -13.45 3.73 -7.83
C LEU A 20 -14.97 3.98 -7.85
N PRO A 21 -15.81 2.96 -7.59
CA PRO A 21 -17.21 3.18 -7.31
C PRO A 21 -17.38 4.16 -6.13
N LYS A 22 -18.33 5.09 -6.22
CA LYS A 22 -18.54 6.14 -5.22
C LYS A 22 -18.67 5.59 -3.79
N GLU A 23 -19.41 4.51 -3.61
CA GLU A 23 -19.62 3.84 -2.32
C GLU A 23 -18.34 3.28 -1.69
N VAL A 24 -17.33 2.98 -2.50
CA VAL A 24 -16.02 2.49 -2.07
C VAL A 24 -15.12 3.69 -1.76
N ALA A 25 -15.12 4.71 -2.62
CA ALA A 25 -14.37 5.95 -2.42
C ALA A 25 -14.76 6.66 -1.11
N ASP A 26 -16.05 6.69 -0.78
CA ASP A 26 -16.56 7.32 0.44
C ASP A 26 -16.10 6.63 1.75
N ARG A 27 -15.47 5.44 1.67
CA ARG A 27 -14.92 4.71 2.82
C ARG A 27 -13.42 4.94 3.03
N PHE A 28 -12.73 5.56 2.08
CA PHE A 28 -11.31 5.92 2.23
C PHE A 28 -11.16 7.24 2.99
N LEU A 29 -10.01 7.41 3.63
CA LEU A 29 -9.64 8.71 4.20
C LEU A 29 -9.48 9.75 3.08
N PRO A 30 -9.57 11.05 3.40
CA PRO A 30 -9.28 12.11 2.44
C PRO A 30 -7.90 11.94 1.78
N ALA A 31 -7.78 12.30 0.50
CA ALA A 31 -6.52 12.18 -0.24
C ALA A 31 -5.34 12.89 0.45
N ALA A 32 -5.61 13.98 1.17
CA ALA A 32 -4.61 14.73 1.94
C ALA A 32 -3.93 13.89 3.03
N ASP A 33 -4.65 12.93 3.64
CA ASP A 33 -4.10 12.06 4.68
C ASP A 33 -3.07 11.08 4.12
N TYR A 34 -3.11 10.81 2.81
CA TYR A 34 -2.15 9.99 2.09
C TYR A 34 -1.01 10.79 1.45
N ALA A 35 -0.93 12.11 1.66
CA ALA A 35 0.06 12.96 0.96
C ALA A 35 1.53 12.53 1.18
N ARG A 36 1.83 11.88 2.31
CA ARG A 36 3.16 11.34 2.63
C ARG A 36 3.36 9.88 2.22
N ALA A 37 2.29 9.19 1.86
CA ALA A 37 2.35 7.78 1.48
C ALA A 37 3.00 7.65 0.11
N LYS A 38 4.01 6.80 0.01
CA LYS A 38 4.72 6.47 -1.23
C LYS A 38 4.71 4.97 -1.45
N PRO A 39 4.73 4.49 -2.70
CA PRO A 39 4.94 3.09 -3.00
C PRO A 39 6.26 2.60 -2.41
N VAL A 40 6.28 1.37 -1.91
CA VAL A 40 7.50 0.72 -1.44
C VAL A 40 8.31 0.27 -2.66
N ASP A 41 9.60 0.59 -2.65
CA ASP A 41 10.55 0.00 -3.59
C ASP A 41 10.92 -1.40 -3.11
N TYR A 42 10.26 -2.41 -3.69
CA TYR A 42 10.49 -3.81 -3.34
C TYR A 42 11.88 -4.31 -3.72
N GLY A 43 12.50 -3.77 -4.78
CA GLY A 43 13.86 -4.15 -5.17
C GLY A 43 14.86 -3.67 -4.11
N LYS A 44 14.73 -2.41 -3.66
CA LYS A 44 15.52 -1.92 -2.53
C LYS A 44 15.23 -2.70 -1.25
N MET A 45 13.95 -2.99 -0.96
CA MET A 45 13.55 -3.75 0.22
C MET A 45 14.22 -5.12 0.27
N GLU A 46 14.27 -5.85 -0.85
CA GLU A 46 14.94 -7.15 -0.96
C GLU A 46 16.41 -7.06 -0.49
N THR A 47 17.15 -6.07 -0.99
CA THR A 47 18.58 -5.91 -0.67
C THR A 47 18.87 -5.63 0.81
N VAL A 48 17.92 -5.04 1.54
CA VAL A 48 18.10 -4.63 2.94
C VAL A 48 17.34 -5.50 3.94
N GLN A 49 16.47 -6.40 3.47
CA GLN A 49 15.52 -7.15 4.31
C GLN A 49 16.22 -7.92 5.43
N LYS A 50 17.30 -8.65 5.11
CA LYS A 50 18.03 -9.44 6.11
C LYS A 50 18.66 -8.56 7.19
N GLY A 51 19.36 -7.50 6.78
CA GLY A 51 20.00 -6.58 7.71
C GLY A 51 19.02 -5.84 8.62
N PHE A 52 17.81 -5.55 8.12
CA PHE A 52 16.74 -5.00 8.95
C PHE A 52 16.30 -5.99 10.05
N SER A 53 16.04 -7.25 9.70
CA SER A 53 15.63 -8.29 10.65
C SER A 53 16.69 -8.53 11.74
N ASP A 54 17.96 -8.60 11.35
CA ASP A 54 19.07 -8.81 12.29
C ASP A 54 19.17 -7.65 13.31
N LYS A 55 19.06 -6.40 12.85
CA LYS A 55 19.07 -5.22 13.73
C LYS A 55 17.85 -5.15 14.64
N TYR A 56 16.66 -5.44 14.13
CA TYR A 56 15.44 -5.42 14.94
C TYR A 56 15.52 -6.38 16.13
N LEU A 57 16.06 -7.59 15.91
CA LEU A 57 16.26 -8.57 16.98
C LEU A 57 17.32 -8.16 18.01
N ALA A 58 18.36 -7.43 17.58
CA ALA A 58 19.44 -7.00 18.45
C ALA A 58 19.10 -5.75 19.27
N GLU A 59 18.34 -4.82 18.69
CA GLU A 59 18.20 -3.45 19.21
C GLU A 59 16.79 -3.13 19.76
N VAL A 60 15.76 -3.89 19.39
CA VAL A 60 14.37 -3.55 19.71
C VAL A 60 13.65 -4.61 20.54
N LYS A 61 13.90 -5.89 20.27
CA LYS A 61 13.18 -7.01 20.91
C LYS A 61 13.36 -7.04 22.42
#